data_AF-A0A140FWB8-F1
#
_entry.id   AF-A0A140FWB8-F1
#
_cell.length_a   1.000
_cell.length_b   1.000
_cell.length_c   1.000
_cell.angle_alpha   90.00
_cell.angle_beta   90.00
_cell.angle_gamma   90.00
#
_symmetry.space_group_name_H-M   'P 1'
#
loop_
_entity.id
_entity.type
_entity.pdbx_description
1 polymer ?
#
loop_
_entity_poly.entity_id
_entity_poly.type
_entity_poly.pdbx_seq_one_letter_code
_entity_poly.pdbx_strand_id
1 'polypeptide(L)' 'MRSPKAKGPPPTTYPAPDYVAQHLAQFQNGASRFMTQTNLEKYGIAQKDGTSFIMLGHEATELLAKTAGDKRALEQALG' A
#
# COMPACT_ATOMS: atom_id res chain seq x y z
N MET A 1 -38.18 -6.08 -0.65
CA MET A 1 -37.37 -6.89 -1.59
C MET A 1 -35.97 -6.31 -1.64
N ARG A 2 -34.91 -7.12 -1.47
CA ARG A 2 -33.52 -6.68 -1.71
C ARG A 2 -33.25 -6.81 -3.20
N SER A 3 -32.85 -5.73 -3.86
CA SER A 3 -32.35 -5.77 -5.24
C SER A 3 -31.15 -6.72 -5.31
N PRO A 4 -31.00 -7.55 -6.37
CA PRO A 4 -29.82 -8.40 -6.54
C PRO A 4 -28.57 -7.52 -6.53
N LYS A 5 -27.54 -7.91 -5.77
CA LYS A 5 -26.22 -7.28 -5.90
C LYS A 5 -25.79 -7.44 -7.36
N ALA A 6 -25.49 -6.32 -8.03
CA ALA A 6 -24.88 -6.35 -9.35
C ALA A 6 -23.68 -7.30 -9.30
N LYS A 7 -23.68 -8.33 -10.15
CA LYS A 7 -22.50 -9.17 -10.32
C LYS A 7 -21.44 -8.28 -10.96
N GLY A 8 -20.31 -8.09 -10.28
CA GLY A 8 -19.19 -7.37 -10.85
C GLY A 8 -18.77 -7.99 -12.18
N PRO A 9 -18.08 -7.22 -13.05
CA PRO A 9 -17.48 -7.78 -14.25
C PRO A 9 -16.62 -9.02 -13.91
N PRO A 10 -16.52 -10.00 -14.83
CA PRO A 10 -15.60 -11.11 -14.66
C PRO A 10 -14.19 -10.62 -14.27
N PRO A 11 -13.45 -11.32 -13.40
CA PRO A 11 -12.14 -10.87 -12.93
C PRO A 11 -11.09 -10.75 -14.06
N THR A 12 -11.38 -11.30 -15.24
CA THR A 12 -10.56 -11.17 -16.45
C THR A 12 -10.78 -9.86 -17.21
N THR A 13 -11.85 -9.11 -16.93
CA THR A 13 -12.15 -7.83 -17.58
C THR A 13 -12.00 -6.63 -16.65
N TYR A 14 -11.78 -6.86 -15.35
CA TYR A 14 -11.57 -5.80 -14.38
C TYR A 14 -10.59 -6.22 -13.27
N PRO A 15 -9.46 -5.53 -13.10
CA PRO A 15 -8.98 -4.41 -13.94
C PRO A 15 -8.60 -4.87 -15.35
N ALA A 16 -8.49 -3.93 -16.29
CA ALA A 16 -7.98 -4.24 -17.64
C ALA A 16 -6.56 -4.85 -17.53
N PRO A 17 -6.21 -5.86 -18.34
CA PRO A 17 -4.90 -6.51 -18.27
C PRO A 17 -3.73 -5.51 -18.40
N ASP A 18 -3.83 -4.54 -19.30
CA ASP A 18 -2.80 -3.50 -19.49
C ASP A 18 -2.62 -2.63 -18.25
N TYR A 19 -3.71 -2.31 -17.53
CA TYR A 19 -3.64 -1.59 -16.26
C TYR A 19 -2.88 -2.41 -15.22
N VAL A 20 -3.17 -3.71 -15.12
CA VAL A 20 -2.46 -4.60 -14.19
C VAL A 20 -0.97 -4.67 -14.54
N ALA A 21 -0.63 -4.82 -15.83
CA ALA A 21 0.75 -4.87 -16.28
C ALA A 21 1.51 -3.57 -15.97
N GLN A 22 0.91 -2.40 -16.25
CA GLN A 22 1.49 -1.10 -15.93
C GLN A 22 1.66 -0.90 -14.43
N HIS A 23 0.67 -1.29 -13.62
CA HIS A 23 0.76 -1.20 -12.17
C HIS A 23 1.86 -2.09 -11.61
N LEU A 24 1.95 -3.35 -12.04
CA LEU A 24 3.00 -4.29 -11.62
C LEU A 24 4.40 -3.80 -12.03
N ALA A 25 4.53 -3.13 -13.19
CA ALA A 25 5.81 -2.57 -13.63
C ALA A 25 6.37 -1.53 -12.63
N GLN A 26 5.52 -0.80 -11.91
CA GLN A 26 5.96 0.17 -10.90
C GLN A 26 6.68 -0.49 -9.71
N PHE A 27 6.37 -1.75 -9.42
CA PHE A 27 6.98 -2.53 -8.34
C PHE A 27 8.33 -3.16 -8.74
N GLN A 28 8.76 -3.07 -10.00
CA GLN A 28 10.06 -3.61 -10.44
C GLN A 28 11.24 -2.98 -9.69
N ASN A 29 11.09 -1.72 -9.26
CA ASN A 29 12.07 -1.01 -8.44
C ASN A 29 11.85 -1.20 -6.93
N GLY A 30 11.07 -2.22 -6.56
CA GLY A 30 10.78 -2.57 -5.18
C GLY A 30 9.59 -1.82 -4.59
N ALA A 31 9.21 -2.28 -3.40
CA ALA A 31 8.19 -1.70 -2.55
C ALA A 31 8.78 -1.43 -1.17
N SER A 32 8.13 -0.57 -0.41
CA SER A 32 8.46 -0.33 0.99
C SER A 32 7.24 -0.51 1.86
N ARG A 33 7.47 -0.97 3.09
CA ARG A 33 6.45 -1.11 4.12
C ARG A 33 6.82 -0.31 5.35
N PHE A 34 5.93 0.57 5.77
CA PHE A 34 6.03 1.31 7.01
C PHE A 34 5.22 0.62 8.10
N MET A 35 5.81 0.46 9.27
CA MET A 35 5.19 -0.03 10.50
C MET A 35 6.03 0.43 11.70
N THR A 36 5.49 0.35 12.91
CA THR A 36 6.28 0.61 14.11
C THR A 36 7.27 -0.53 14.37
N GLN A 37 8.40 -0.20 14.99
CA GLN A 37 9.40 -1.19 15.40
C GLN A 37 8.79 -2.26 16.33
N THR A 38 7.97 -1.85 17.29
CA THR A 38 7.28 -2.77 18.21
C THR A 38 6.39 -3.77 17.48
N ASN A 39 5.72 -3.34 16.41
CA ASN A 39 4.89 -4.21 15.58
C ASN A 39 5.73 -5.22 14.80
N LEU A 40 6.84 -4.78 14.21
CA LEU A 40 7.78 -5.67 13.54
C LEU A 40 8.34 -6.74 14.49
N GLU A 41 8.77 -6.34 15.68
CA GLU A 41 9.36 -7.24 16.67
C GLU A 41 8.35 -8.26 17.20
N LYS A 42 7.10 -7.84 17.41
CA LYS A 42 6.06 -8.67 18.02
C LYS A 42 5.36 -9.61 17.04
N TYR A 43 5.16 -9.16 15.81
CA TYR A 43 4.29 -9.85 14.85
C TYR A 43 4.95 -10.09 13.48
N GLY A 44 6.18 -9.61 13.29
CA GLY A 44 6.84 -9.62 11.99
C GLY A 44 6.08 -8.78 10.95
N ILE A 45 6.31 -9.07 9.68
CA ILE A 45 5.66 -8.38 8.56
C ILE A 45 4.19 -8.81 8.33
N ALA A 46 3.69 -9.77 9.09
CA ALA A 46 2.39 -10.39 8.86
C ALA A 46 1.22 -9.68 9.57
N GLN A 47 1.49 -8.69 10.42
CA GLN A 47 0.45 -7.97 11.16
C GLN A 47 -0.56 -7.28 10.24
N LYS A 48 -1.82 -7.35 10.63
CA LYS A 48 -2.98 -6.78 9.94
C LYS A 48 -3.88 -6.04 10.94
N ASP A 49 -3.38 -4.92 11.45
CA ASP A 49 -4.08 -4.06 12.42
C ASP A 49 -4.43 -2.67 11.86
N GLY A 50 -4.14 -2.43 10.57
CA GLY A 50 -4.36 -1.15 9.91
C GLY A 50 -3.25 -0.11 10.13
N THR A 51 -2.18 -0.43 10.87
CA THR A 51 -1.06 0.49 11.13
C THR A 51 0.14 0.28 10.21
N SER A 52 -0.05 -0.52 9.16
CA SER A 52 0.98 -0.83 8.16
C SER A 52 0.61 -0.25 6.81
N PHE A 53 1.55 0.49 6.23
CA PHE A 53 1.38 1.13 4.93
C PHE A 53 2.35 0.52 3.93
N ILE A 54 1.90 0.21 2.73
CA ILE A 54 2.72 -0.32 1.64
C ILE A 54 2.62 0.66 0.47
N MET A 55 3.75 1.02 -0.11
CA MET A 55 3.84 1.92 -1.26
C MET A 55 5.04 1.56 -2.14
N LEU A 56 5.13 2.19 -3.31
CA LEU A 56 6.23 1.99 -4.24
C LEU A 56 7.54 2.49 -3.62
N GLY A 57 8.67 1.88 -4.00
CA GLY A 57 9.97 2.24 -3.43
C GLY A 57 10.34 3.73 -3.62
N HIS A 58 9.99 4.30 -4.78
CA HIS A 58 10.24 5.72 -5.05
C HIS A 58 9.34 6.64 -4.22
N GLU A 59 8.06 6.29 -4.03
CA GLU A 59 7.13 7.04 -3.16
C GLU A 59 7.62 7.04 -1.71
N ALA A 60 8.11 5.89 -1.22
CA ALA A 60 8.68 5.80 0.12
C ALA A 60 9.94 6.64 0.28
N THR A 61 10.81 6.66 -0.74
CA THR A 61 12.03 7.48 -0.74
C THR A 61 11.69 8.96 -0.70
N GLU A 62 10.72 9.40 -1.51
CA GLU A 62 10.23 10.77 -1.49
C GLU A 62 9.59 11.15 -0.14
N LEU A 63 8.80 10.25 0.43
CA LEU A 63 8.16 10.48 1.73
C LEU A 63 9.19 10.66 2.84
N LEU A 64 10.21 9.80 2.87
CA LEU A 64 11.31 9.92 3.84
C LEU A 64 12.11 11.22 3.64
N ALA A 65 12.35 11.62 2.40
CA ALA A 65 13.02 12.89 2.09
C ALA A 65 12.17 14.11 2.52
N LYS A 66 10.86 14.09 2.27
CA LYS A 66 9.92 15.17 2.62
C LYS A 66 9.76 15.34 4.14
N THR A 67 9.77 14.23 4.88
CA THR A 67 9.57 14.25 6.34
C THR A 67 10.86 14.42 7.12
N ALA A 68 12.02 14.15 6.52
CA ALA A 68 13.35 14.39 7.09
C ALA A 68 13.53 13.81 8.53
N GLY A 69 12.86 12.69 8.83
CA GLY A 69 12.89 12.05 10.14
C GLY A 69 11.91 12.60 11.18
N ASP A 70 11.10 13.60 10.84
CA ASP A 70 9.99 14.05 11.69
C ASP A 70 8.88 13.00 11.70
N LYS A 71 8.70 12.37 12.87
CA LYS A 71 7.70 11.33 13.09
C LYS A 71 6.27 11.85 12.91
N ARG A 72 5.97 13.08 13.35
CA ARG A 72 4.62 13.65 13.22
C ARG A 72 4.31 14.00 11.77
N ALA A 73 5.29 14.53 11.04
CA ALA A 73 5.13 14.77 9.61
C ALA A 73 4.90 13.45 8.85
N LEU A 74 5.60 12.38 9.23
CA LEU A 74 5.42 11.05 8.64
C LEU A 74 4.03 10.46 8.93
N GLU A 75 3.58 10.54 10.19
CA GLU A 75 2.24 10.12 10.60
C GLU A 75 1.16 10.89 9.81
N GLN A 76 1.26 12.21 9.72
CA GLN A 76 0.31 13.04 8.97
C GLN A 76 0.25 12.71 7.48
N ALA A 77 1.38 12.36 6.87
CA ALA A 77 1.44 12.00 5.46
C ALA A 77 0.89 10.59 5.17
N LEU A 78 0.98 9.68 6.14
CA LEU A 78 0.46 8.30 6.00
C LEU A 78 -1.04 8.21 6.29
N GLY A 79 -1.58 9.10 7.13
CA GLY A 79 -3.01 9.18 7.46
C GLY A 79 -3.35 8.62 8.83
#